data_AF-A0A3M6U947-F1
#
_entry.id   AF-A0A3M6U947-F1
#
_cell.length_a   1.000
_cell.length_b   1.000
_cell.length_c   1.000
_cell.angle_alpha   90.00
_cell.angle_beta   90.00
_cell.angle_gamma   90.00
#
_symmetry.space_group_name_H-M   'P 1'
#
loop_
_entity.id
_entity.type
_entity.pdbx_description
1 polymer ?
#
loop_
_entity_poly.entity_id
_entity_poly.type
_entity_poly.pdbx_seq_one_letter_code
_entity_poly.pdbx_strand_id
1 'polypeptide(L)'
;FWNIVPLEQLLAQLEVEQSAAVIRRLVKLLVNSFHPTNKSVDVQATRCSALWQSNPLAARKFYQYVHLHTTISATGKFIAFLGNCLVKCAKNEHDESLSLEPVSQAEDKENSECLEKLGTYDVNTLAGLAETIAICWGGIKDKLDKESEEINVVVRGSKTEKPQGLLQFCTPL
;
A
#
# COMPACT_ATOMS: atom_id res chain seq x y z
N PHE A 1 30.22 -6.31 24.17
CA PHE A 1 29.27 -7.31 23.64
C PHE A 1 27.95 -6.61 23.36
N TRP A 2 27.36 -6.82 22.17
CA TRP A 2 26.02 -6.30 21.84
C TRP A 2 25.04 -7.46 21.88
N ASN A 3 23.96 -7.35 22.66
CA ASN A 3 22.87 -8.33 22.64
C ASN A 3 21.94 -7.99 21.47
N ILE A 4 21.76 -8.95 20.55
CA ILE A 4 20.80 -8.85 19.46
C ILE A 4 19.42 -9.19 20.04
N VAL A 5 18.45 -8.30 19.87
CA VAL A 5 17.07 -8.53 20.33
C VAL A 5 16.33 -9.37 19.28
N PRO A 6 15.76 -10.54 19.65
CA PRO A 6 14.92 -11.34 18.77
C PRO A 6 13.73 -10.56 18.21
N LEU A 7 13.32 -10.91 16.99
CA LEU A 7 12.24 -10.23 16.27
C LEU A 7 10.91 -10.32 17.02
N GLU A 8 10.65 -11.47 17.64
CA GLU A 8 9.44 -11.78 18.39
C GLU A 8 9.29 -10.87 19.61
N GLN A 9 10.40 -10.51 20.25
CA GLN A 9 10.40 -9.57 21.37
C GLN A 9 10.11 -8.14 20.90
N LEU A 10 10.59 -7.74 19.72
CA LEU A 10 10.25 -6.45 19.13
C LEU A 10 8.76 -6.36 18.76
N LEU A 11 8.19 -7.46 18.25
CA LEU A 11 6.77 -7.54 17.95
C LEU A 11 5.90 -7.50 19.22
N ALA A 12 6.27 -8.26 20.25
CA ALA A 12 5.60 -8.22 21.54
C ALA A 12 5.64 -6.82 22.17
N GLN A 13 6.79 -6.13 22.09
CA GLN A 13 6.89 -4.74 22.52
C GLN A 13 5.97 -3.83 21.69
N LEU A 14 5.95 -3.99 20.36
CA LEU A 14 5.10 -3.18 19.48
C LEU A 14 3.62 -3.34 19.84
N GLU A 15 3.18 -4.57 20.09
CA GLU A 15 1.81 -4.91 20.52
C GLU A 15 1.38 -4.15 21.77
N VAL A 16 2.26 -3.98 22.76
CA VAL A 16 1.92 -3.34 24.04
C VAL A 16 2.39 -1.89 24.15
N GLU A 17 3.13 -1.34 23.19
CA GLU A 17 3.65 0.04 23.29
C GLU A 17 2.55 1.09 23.10
N GLN A 18 2.50 2.14 23.94
CA GLN A 18 1.57 3.27 23.79
C GLN A 18 2.25 4.52 23.22
N SER A 19 3.57 4.67 23.39
CA SER A 19 4.28 5.87 22.95
C SER A 19 4.45 5.89 21.43
N ALA A 20 3.75 6.81 20.77
CA ALA A 20 3.86 7.00 19.32
C ALA A 20 5.31 7.24 18.86
N ALA A 21 6.14 7.87 19.68
CA ALA A 21 7.56 8.07 19.37
C ALA A 21 8.35 6.76 19.37
N VAL A 22 8.06 5.85 20.30
CA VAL A 22 8.68 4.54 20.37
C VAL A 22 8.16 3.63 19.27
N ILE A 23 6.84 3.63 19.01
CA ILE A 23 6.20 2.90 17.91
C ILE A 23 6.87 3.26 16.58
N ARG A 24 7.02 4.55 16.27
CA ARG A 24 7.71 4.99 15.03
C ARG A 24 9.12 4.43 14.90
N ARG A 25 9.86 4.33 16.01
CA ARG A 25 11.22 3.76 16.02
C ARG A 25 11.20 2.25 15.81
N LEU A 26 10.29 1.54 16.48
CA LEU A 26 10.11 0.10 16.30
C LEU A 26 9.71 -0.23 14.86
N VAL A 27 8.72 0.46 14.31
CA VAL A 27 8.28 0.26 12.93
C VAL A 27 9.41 0.55 11.94
N LYS A 28 10.21 1.59 12.15
CA LYS A 28 11.40 1.86 11.32
C LYS A 28 12.40 0.71 11.33
N LEU A 29 12.58 0.00 12.45
CA LEU A 29 13.45 -1.18 12.52
C LEU A 29 12.83 -2.38 11.78
N LEU A 30 11.52 -2.54 11.91
CA LEU A 30 10.77 -3.70 11.41
C LEU A 30 10.39 -3.59 9.93
N VAL A 31 10.46 -2.40 9.33
CA VAL A 31 9.98 -2.16 7.96
C VAL A 31 10.64 -3.07 6.94
N ASN A 32 11.96 -3.31 7.05
CA ASN A 32 12.67 -4.18 6.11
C ASN A 32 12.31 -5.66 6.26
N SER A 33 11.77 -6.07 7.41
CA SER A 33 11.35 -7.45 7.68
C SER A 33 9.94 -7.73 7.16
N PHE A 34 9.01 -6.79 7.37
CA PHE A 34 7.58 -7.01 7.10
C PHE A 34 7.00 -6.21 5.93
N HIS A 35 7.68 -5.14 5.50
CA HIS A 35 7.28 -4.33 4.35
C HIS A 35 8.51 -3.86 3.55
N PRO A 36 9.32 -4.80 3.03
CA PRO A 36 10.55 -4.46 2.33
C PRO A 36 10.27 -3.67 1.05
N THR A 37 10.58 -2.37 1.08
CA THR A 37 10.29 -1.43 -0.02
C THR A 37 11.13 -1.67 -1.27
N ASN A 38 12.21 -2.45 -1.15
CA ASN A 38 13.07 -2.89 -2.25
C ASN A 38 12.67 -4.25 -2.84
N LYS A 39 11.58 -4.85 -2.36
CA LYS A 39 11.03 -6.11 -2.89
C LYS A 39 9.70 -5.86 -3.57
N SER A 40 9.29 -6.83 -4.37
CA SER A 40 8.02 -6.84 -5.09
C SER A 40 6.82 -6.87 -4.13
N VAL A 41 5.66 -6.46 -4.64
CA VAL A 41 4.45 -6.25 -3.83
C VAL A 41 3.87 -7.57 -3.32
N ASP A 42 4.05 -8.66 -4.06
CA ASP A 42 3.68 -10.03 -3.68
C ASP A 42 4.49 -10.53 -2.45
N VAL A 43 5.79 -10.22 -2.39
CA VAL A 43 6.62 -10.51 -1.22
C VAL A 43 6.15 -9.70 -0.03
N GLN A 44 5.81 -8.42 -0.21
CA GLN A 44 5.25 -7.59 0.86
C GLN A 44 3.91 -8.14 1.36
N ALA A 45 3.04 -8.62 0.46
CA ALA A 45 1.76 -9.22 0.82
C ALA A 45 1.93 -10.54 1.60
N THR A 46 2.90 -11.38 1.21
CA THR A 46 3.25 -12.61 1.93
C THR A 46 3.77 -12.31 3.34
N ARG A 47 4.57 -11.24 3.50
CA ARG A 47 5.06 -10.82 4.82
C ARG A 47 3.94 -10.21 5.67
N CYS A 48 3.00 -9.51 5.04
CA CYS A 48 1.80 -9.00 5.68
C CYS A 48 0.96 -10.11 6.29
N SER A 49 0.61 -11.13 5.50
CA SER A 49 -0.19 -12.27 5.97
C SER A 49 0.51 -13.02 7.10
N ALA A 50 1.82 -13.28 6.99
CA ALA A 50 2.60 -13.91 8.05
C ALA A 50 2.62 -13.09 9.36
N LEU A 51 2.65 -11.75 9.26
CA LEU A 51 2.58 -10.88 10.44
C LEU A 51 1.19 -10.92 11.09
N TRP A 52 0.12 -10.94 10.30
CA TRP A 52 -1.24 -11.12 10.81
C TRP A 52 -1.46 -12.49 11.47
N GLN A 53 -0.90 -13.56 10.91
CA GLN A 53 -0.98 -14.90 11.49
C GLN A 53 -0.22 -15.02 12.81
N SER A 54 0.92 -14.34 12.92
CA SER A 54 1.80 -14.44 14.11
C SER A 54 1.43 -13.49 15.23
N ASN A 55 1.08 -12.24 14.93
CA ASN A 55 0.68 -11.24 15.92
C ASN A 55 -0.23 -10.16 15.31
N PRO A 56 -1.56 -10.34 15.35
CA PRO A 56 -2.53 -9.38 14.81
C PRO A 56 -2.44 -7.98 15.41
N LEU A 57 -2.13 -7.87 16.71
CA LEU A 57 -2.10 -6.59 17.41
C LEU A 57 -0.86 -5.76 17.03
N ALA A 58 0.29 -6.43 16.93
CA ALA A 58 1.50 -5.82 16.38
C ALA A 58 1.32 -5.47 14.90
N ALA A 59 0.67 -6.33 14.10
CA ALA A 59 0.37 -6.07 12.68
C ALA A 59 -0.41 -4.77 12.50
N ARG A 60 -1.52 -4.61 13.25
CA ARG A 60 -2.37 -3.42 13.23
C ARG A 60 -1.56 -2.15 13.52
N LYS A 61 -0.75 -2.14 14.58
CA LYS A 61 0.11 -0.99 14.91
C LYS A 61 1.22 -0.77 13.89
N PHE A 62 1.80 -1.83 13.35
CA PHE A 62 2.84 -1.73 12.34
C PHE A 62 2.31 -1.00 11.09
N TYR A 63 1.19 -1.45 10.53
CA TYR A 63 0.62 -0.87 9.32
C TYR A 63 0.06 0.56 9.54
N GLN A 64 -0.33 0.92 10.77
CA GLN A 64 -0.68 2.31 11.10
C GLN A 64 0.45 3.30 10.83
N TYR A 65 1.72 2.88 10.97
CA TYR A 65 2.88 3.78 10.84
C TYR A 65 3.74 3.48 9.61
N VAL A 66 3.47 2.43 8.83
CA VAL A 66 4.30 2.05 7.66
C VAL A 66 4.30 3.12 6.55
N HIS A 67 3.21 3.88 6.42
CA HIS A 67 3.06 4.97 5.45
C HIS A 67 4.06 6.13 5.67
N LEU A 68 4.75 6.16 6.82
CA LEU A 68 5.82 7.11 7.12
C LEU A 68 7.18 6.70 6.51
N HIS A 69 7.29 5.46 6.03
CA HIS A 69 8.52 4.87 5.49
C HIS A 69 8.36 4.43 4.03
N THR A 70 7.22 4.73 3.42
CA THR A 70 6.87 4.36 2.05
C THR A 70 6.38 5.59 1.29
N THR A 71 6.45 5.54 -0.04
CA THR A 71 5.88 6.59 -0.88
C THR A 71 4.39 6.34 -1.08
N ILE A 72 3.61 7.41 -1.33
CA ILE A 72 2.16 7.32 -1.57
C ILE A 72 1.87 6.33 -2.72
N SER A 73 2.65 6.40 -3.80
CA SER A 73 2.54 5.48 -4.94
C SER A 73 2.79 4.02 -4.54
N ALA A 74 3.82 3.74 -3.74
CA ALA A 74 4.12 2.39 -3.28
C ALA A 74 3.01 1.84 -2.37
N THR A 75 2.53 2.66 -1.42
CA THR A 75 1.41 2.30 -0.55
C THR A 75 0.13 2.04 -1.35
N GLY A 76 -0.16 2.86 -2.36
CA GLY A 76 -1.30 2.68 -3.25
C GLY A 76 -1.23 1.38 -4.06
N LYS A 77 -0.06 1.05 -4.62
CA LYS A 77 0.18 -0.22 -5.33
C LYS A 77 -0.03 -1.42 -4.39
N PHE A 78 0.46 -1.33 -3.16
CA PHE A 78 0.27 -2.36 -2.14
C PHE A 78 -1.20 -2.56 -1.78
N ILE A 79 -1.95 -1.47 -1.54
CA ILE A 79 -3.40 -1.51 -1.27
C ILE A 79 -4.15 -2.18 -2.43
N ALA A 80 -3.89 -1.77 -3.67
CA ALA A 80 -4.55 -2.32 -4.85
C ALA A 80 -4.25 -3.82 -5.02
N PHE A 81 -3.00 -4.23 -4.78
CA PHE A 81 -2.60 -5.63 -4.82
C PHE A 81 -3.35 -6.46 -3.78
N LEU A 82 -3.39 -6.01 -2.51
CA LEU A 82 -4.16 -6.69 -1.46
C LEU A 82 -5.66 -6.77 -1.79
N GLY A 83 -6.24 -5.72 -2.39
CA GLY A 83 -7.64 -5.73 -2.83
C GLY A 83 -7.90 -6.79 -3.89
N ASN A 84 -7.06 -6.85 -4.92
CA ASN A 84 -7.16 -7.88 -5.98
C ASN A 84 -7.02 -9.29 -5.42
N CYS A 85 -6.09 -9.47 -4.48
CA CYS A 85 -5.89 -10.69 -3.72
C CYS A 85 -7.18 -11.15 -3.00
N LEU A 86 -7.82 -10.27 -2.22
CA LEU A 86 -9.07 -10.59 -1.52
C LEU A 86 -10.22 -10.91 -2.47
N VAL A 87 -10.35 -10.15 -3.58
CA VAL A 87 -11.39 -10.42 -4.60
C VAL A 87 -11.20 -11.79 -5.24
N LYS A 88 -9.95 -12.21 -5.48
CA LYS A 88 -9.66 -13.55 -6.02
C LYS A 88 -9.94 -14.65 -5.01
N CYS A 89 -9.58 -14.48 -3.73
CA CYS A 89 -9.93 -15.43 -2.68
C CYS A 89 -11.45 -15.66 -2.59
N ALA A 90 -12.24 -14.57 -2.63
CA ALA A 90 -13.70 -14.67 -2.58
C ALA A 90 -14.32 -15.37 -3.82
N LYS A 91 -13.66 -15.27 -4.98
CA LYS A 91 -14.09 -15.99 -6.20
C LYS A 91 -13.75 -17.47 -6.13
N ASN A 92 -12.57 -17.82 -5.61
CA ASN A 92 -12.14 -19.21 -5.48
C ASN A 92 -13.04 -20.03 -4.53
N GLU A 93 -13.61 -19.41 -3.48
CA GLU A 93 -14.62 -20.06 -2.63
C GLU A 93 -15.90 -20.42 -3.39
N HIS A 94 -16.18 -19.73 -4.51
CA HIS A 94 -17.38 -19.91 -5.32
C HIS A 94 -17.18 -20.85 -6.52
N ASP A 95 -15.93 -21.18 -6.89
CA ASP A 95 -15.54 -21.85 -8.13
C ASP A 95 -15.03 -23.31 -7.95
N GLU A 96 -15.28 -23.97 -6.80
CA GLU A 96 -15.23 -25.45 -6.71
C GLU A 96 -16.34 -26.14 -7.54
N SER A 97 -17.11 -25.37 -8.30
CA SER A 97 -17.91 -25.84 -9.42
C SER A 97 -17.97 -24.77 -10.50
N LEU A 98 -16.91 -24.68 -11.31
CA LEU A 98 -16.96 -24.75 -12.78
C LEU A 98 -15.65 -24.19 -13.37
N SER A 99 -14.98 -25.03 -14.17
CA SER A 99 -13.95 -24.61 -15.11
C SER A 99 -14.49 -23.50 -16.02
N LEU A 100 -13.66 -22.51 -16.38
CA LEU A 100 -13.36 -22.07 -17.76
C LEU A 100 -12.43 -20.82 -17.78
N GLU A 101 -11.30 -20.96 -18.45
CA GLU A 101 -10.43 -19.90 -18.99
C GLU A 101 -11.06 -19.25 -20.26
N PRO A 102 -10.49 -18.22 -20.95
CA PRO A 102 -9.49 -17.20 -20.57
C PRO A 102 -9.87 -15.76 -21.04
N VAL A 103 -9.26 -14.69 -20.49
CA VAL A 103 -9.03 -13.44 -21.25
C VAL A 103 -7.66 -12.84 -20.93
N SER A 104 -6.90 -12.66 -22.00
CA SER A 104 -5.55 -12.12 -22.13
C SER A 104 -5.33 -10.75 -21.49
N GLN A 105 -4.30 -10.66 -20.64
CA GLN A 105 -3.22 -9.68 -20.78
C GLN A 105 -1.91 -10.35 -20.35
N ALA A 106 -0.96 -10.36 -21.28
CA ALA A 106 0.37 -10.93 -21.11
C ALA A 106 1.16 -10.05 -20.15
N GLU A 107 1.55 -10.62 -19.01
CA GLU A 107 2.82 -10.47 -18.29
C GLU A 107 2.66 -11.14 -16.91
N ASP A 108 3.73 -11.80 -16.45
CA ASP A 108 3.90 -12.41 -15.12
C ASP A 108 3.23 -13.76 -14.81
N LYS A 109 3.75 -14.82 -15.46
CA LYS A 109 3.65 -16.20 -14.96
C LYS A 109 4.24 -16.38 -13.54
N GLU A 110 5.07 -15.46 -13.05
CA GLU A 110 5.65 -15.52 -11.71
C GLU A 110 4.71 -14.98 -10.60
N ASN A 111 3.71 -14.17 -10.96
CA ASN A 111 2.72 -13.66 -9.99
C ASN A 111 1.66 -14.73 -9.61
N SER A 112 1.62 -15.87 -10.31
CA SER A 112 0.67 -16.97 -10.05
C SER A 112 0.94 -17.67 -8.72
N GLU A 113 2.19 -18.00 -8.42
CA GLU A 113 2.53 -18.85 -7.26
C GLU A 113 2.27 -18.17 -5.90
N CYS A 114 2.50 -16.85 -5.80
CA CYS A 114 2.22 -16.13 -4.56
C CYS A 114 0.70 -16.01 -4.30
N LEU A 115 -0.07 -15.94 -5.38
CA LEU A 115 -1.51 -15.82 -5.37
C LEU A 115 -2.20 -17.17 -5.12
N GLU A 116 -1.58 -18.28 -5.51
CA GLU A 116 -2.02 -19.62 -5.13
C GLU A 116 -1.93 -19.89 -3.62
N LYS A 117 -0.91 -19.33 -2.94
CA LYS A 117 -0.78 -19.40 -1.48
C LYS A 117 -1.85 -18.61 -0.73
N LEU A 118 -2.58 -17.73 -1.41
CA LEU A 118 -3.65 -16.94 -0.81
C LEU A 118 -4.96 -17.73 -0.60
N GLY A 119 -5.16 -18.82 -1.34
CA GLY A 119 -6.33 -19.69 -1.21
C GLY A 119 -6.35 -20.53 0.08
N THR A 120 -5.29 -20.49 0.88
CA THR A 120 -5.16 -21.23 2.15
C THR A 120 -5.25 -20.35 3.39
N TYR A 121 -5.46 -19.04 3.24
CA TYR A 121 -5.58 -18.14 4.38
C TYR A 121 -6.90 -18.31 5.12
N ASP A 122 -6.81 -18.35 6.45
CA ASP A 122 -8.00 -18.37 7.30
C ASP A 122 -8.71 -17.01 7.28
N VAL A 123 -9.99 -17.02 7.69
CA VAL A 123 -10.84 -15.82 7.71
C VAL A 123 -10.21 -14.68 8.51
N ASN A 124 -9.46 -14.99 9.58
CA ASN A 124 -8.80 -13.95 10.38
C ASN A 124 -7.67 -13.27 9.62
N THR A 125 -6.87 -14.02 8.87
CA THR A 125 -5.82 -13.45 8.01
C THR A 125 -6.43 -12.59 6.92
N LEU A 126 -7.49 -13.06 6.24
CA LEU A 126 -8.19 -12.28 5.21
C LEU A 126 -8.79 -10.98 5.77
N ALA A 127 -9.41 -11.04 6.95
CA ALA A 127 -9.89 -9.86 7.66
C ALA A 127 -8.75 -8.90 8.01
N GLY A 128 -7.60 -9.41 8.44
CA GLY A 128 -6.40 -8.62 8.70
C GLY A 128 -5.84 -7.93 7.45
N LEU A 129 -5.84 -8.60 6.29
CA LEU A 129 -5.46 -7.99 5.01
C LEU A 129 -6.44 -6.87 4.62
N ALA A 130 -7.74 -7.09 4.80
CA ALA A 130 -8.76 -6.07 4.55
C ALA A 130 -8.60 -4.86 5.49
N GLU A 131 -8.29 -5.11 6.76
CA GLU A 131 -8.00 -4.06 7.72
C GLU A 131 -6.72 -3.29 7.36
N THR A 132 -5.69 -3.98 6.86
CA THR A 132 -4.46 -3.36 6.38
C THR A 132 -4.73 -2.38 5.24
N ILE A 133 -5.63 -2.74 4.31
CA ILE A 133 -6.08 -1.82 3.25
C ILE A 133 -6.68 -0.55 3.86
N ALA A 134 -7.62 -0.70 4.80
CA ALA A 134 -8.30 0.43 5.42
C ALA A 134 -7.32 1.36 6.17
N ILE A 135 -6.39 0.77 6.93
CA ILE A 135 -5.37 1.50 7.69
C ILE A 135 -4.42 2.25 6.75
N CYS A 136 -3.86 1.56 5.75
CA CYS A 136 -2.92 2.16 4.81
C CYS A 136 -3.58 3.27 4.00
N TRP A 137 -4.81 3.06 3.53
CA TRP A 137 -5.59 4.09 2.85
C TRP A 137 -5.77 5.34 3.72
N GLY A 138 -6.16 5.14 4.99
CA GLY A 138 -6.27 6.22 5.96
C GLY A 138 -4.98 7.03 6.15
N GLY A 139 -3.81 6.40 6.04
CA GLY A 139 -2.51 7.04 6.18
C GLY A 139 -2.04 7.85 4.96
N ILE A 140 -2.59 7.59 3.77
CA ILE A 140 -2.18 8.29 2.54
C ILE A 140 -3.26 9.21 1.92
N LYS A 141 -4.54 9.01 2.26
CA LYS A 141 -5.67 9.77 1.66
C LYS A 141 -5.47 11.29 1.76
N ASP A 142 -5.10 11.80 2.93
CA ASP A 142 -4.99 13.24 3.16
C ASP A 142 -3.84 13.87 2.36
N LYS A 143 -2.81 13.07 2.04
CA LYS A 143 -1.69 13.52 1.20
C LYS A 143 -2.09 13.51 -0.28
N LEU A 144 -2.84 12.49 -0.70
CA LEU A 144 -3.33 12.37 -2.06
C LEU A 144 -4.31 13.50 -2.40
N ASP A 145 -5.21 13.84 -1.48
CA ASP A 145 -6.17 14.93 -1.67
C ASP A 145 -5.44 16.28 -1.82
N LYS A 146 -4.41 16.54 -1.00
CA LYS A 146 -3.59 17.76 -1.09
C LYS A 146 -2.82 17.87 -2.40
N GLU A 147 -2.16 16.79 -2.84
CA GLU A 147 -1.46 16.77 -4.14
C GLU A 147 -2.40 17.06 -5.30
N SER A 148 -3.66 16.58 -5.24
CA SER A 148 -4.66 16.85 -6.27
C SER A 148 -5.11 18.33 -6.31
N GLU A 149 -5.23 18.98 -5.15
CA GLU A 149 -5.58 20.39 -5.05
C GLU A 149 -4.45 21.30 -5.54
N GLU A 150 -3.19 20.98 -5.22
CA GLU A 150 -2.02 21.73 -5.72
C GLU A 150 -1.92 21.67 -7.25
N ILE A 151 -2.13 20.49 -7.85
CA ILE A 151 -2.18 20.33 -9.31
C ILE A 151 -3.35 21.13 -9.91
N ASN A 152 -4.53 21.09 -9.29
CA ASN A 152 -5.69 21.84 -9.75
C ASN A 152 -5.48 23.36 -9.69
N VAL A 153 -4.79 23.87 -8.66
CA VAL A 153 -4.42 25.30 -8.58
C VAL A 153 -3.44 25.69 -9.66
N VAL A 154 -2.40 24.87 -9.92
CA VAL A 154 -1.43 25.13 -11.00
C VAL A 154 -2.13 25.13 -12.38
N VAL A 155 -2.98 24.14 -12.66
CA VAL A 155 -3.73 24.05 -13.92
C VAL A 155 -4.71 25.24 -14.10
N ARG A 156 -5.31 25.73 -13.02
CA ARG A 156 -6.15 26.95 -13.06
C ARG A 156 -5.32 28.21 -13.26
N GLY A 157 -4.17 28.33 -12.60
CA GLY A 157 -3.24 29.45 -12.76
C GLY A 157 -2.72 29.59 -14.20
N SER A 158 -2.50 28.47 -14.91
CA SER A 158 -2.11 28.48 -16.32
C SER A 158 -3.26 28.83 -17.29
N LYS A 159 -4.53 28.80 -16.86
CA LYS A 159 -5.69 29.17 -17.70
C LYS A 159 -6.09 30.64 -17.59
N THR A 160 -5.50 31.41 -16.68
CA THR A 160 -5.88 32.82 -16.44
C THR A 160 -4.97 33.85 -17.13
N GLU A 161 -3.98 33.46 -17.92
CA GLU A 161 -3.20 34.39 -18.76
C GLU A 161 -3.77 34.52 -20.18
N LYS A 162 -4.77 35.39 -20.31
CA LYS A 162 -5.02 36.24 -21.49
C LYS A 162 -5.96 37.36 -21.00
N PRO A 163 -6.01 38.58 -21.60
CA PRO A 163 -5.53 38.93 -22.95
C PRO A 163 -5.09 40.43 -23.13
N GLN A 164 -4.95 40.85 -24.39
CA GLN A 164 -5.22 42.20 -24.97
C GLN A 164 -4.08 43.23 -25.11
N GLY A 165 -3.69 43.46 -26.37
CA GLY A 165 -3.70 44.80 -26.97
C GLY A 165 -2.34 45.46 -27.21
N LEU A 166 -1.90 45.49 -28.48
CA LEU A 166 -1.71 46.78 -29.17
C LEU A 166 -1.58 46.57 -30.68
N LEU A 167 -2.58 47.09 -31.38
CA LEU A 167 -2.58 47.43 -32.79
C LEU A 167 -1.43 48.41 -33.07
N GLN A 168 -0.58 48.14 -34.06
CA GLN A 168 0.11 49.24 -34.76
C GLN A 168 0.27 48.95 -36.25
N PHE A 169 -0.73 49.48 -36.96
CA PHE A 169 -0.77 50.09 -38.29
C PHE A 169 0.34 49.84 -39.33
N CYS A 170 -0.13 49.54 -40.53
CA CYS A 170 0.56 49.53 -41.82
C CYS A 170 0.91 50.94 -42.34
N THR A 171 1.95 50.96 -43.20
CA THR A 171 2.33 51.92 -44.29
C THR A 171 3.25 53.13 -43.95
N PRO A 172 3.87 53.82 -44.96
CA PRO A 172 5.08 53.39 -45.70
C PRO A 172 6.12 54.53 -45.88
N LEU A 173 7.34 54.21 -46.33
CA LEU A 173 8.20 55.06 -47.19
C LEU A 173 9.43 54.30 -47.69
#